data_AF-A0A522AWS4-F1
#
_entry.id   AF-A0A522AWS4-F1
#
_cell.length_a   1.000
_cell.length_b   1.000
_cell.length_c   1.000
_cell.angle_alpha   90.00
_cell.angle_beta   90.00
_cell.angle_gamma   90.00
#
_symmetry.space_group_name_H-M   'P 1'
#
loop_
_entity.id
_entity.type
_entity.pdbx_description
1 polymer ?
#
loop_
_entity_poly.entity_id
_entity_poly.type
_entity_poly.pdbx_seq_one_letter_code
_entity_poly.pdbx_strand_id
1 'polypeptide(L)'
;MPTSRPTRRRLSSIPTGKAPRRACGRSSPCSKSLDGYRRMIVALIAGHQEDDKFPGRNTFPMLGRPMMVYPILAAQHAKEVDRVFLTTDAPAIERVAAGMGVTTLSRSPEVQGASVRLAEVAVDAAAQAVKAIGEEPEAVVLLLCNAPTVTAGLIDHGIEILRRDPSLDGVMSVSPHNEFHPSYALRMGDGGRLRPYAQDQEATRKQDDAYFPDALLWVVRPHVLNADRARRLSQWIVDCDAHRVFPLVHEGYGDVDYVWQVPAVEEWLRRHGFSPHSTPYGARAAGAPVTHIPARRPEGRRALITTVPFGEVDRRPLDLLEAAGVDYVINPIGRRLRPEELAEMIVDVDVLIAGTEPITAAVLERANRLRLISRVGIGLDSVDLQAARARDILVSYTPDAPAPAVAEMTLGMILSLLRSLAQADRGMRDGVWHRFLGRRLAELTVGVIGVGRVGKGLIRHLQGFAPGILANDLSPDHGFGAAHHVQWVEKETIYKEADIITLHLPLTPLTRNLVTKRELDMMKPDALFINTSRGGMVDEHELAQALKQGRLAGAALDVFGQEPYSGELVTIENCLLTCHMGSMARDCRVQMELQATEEAVRFFKGEPLRLLVPNDEYEMRAT
;
A
#
# COMPACT_ATOMS: atom_id res chain seq x y z
N MET A 1 -10.38 -61.45 6.02
CA MET A 1 -10.06 -62.40 7.12
C MET A 1 -9.07 -63.43 6.58
N PRO A 2 -8.08 -63.92 7.35
CA PRO A 2 -7.63 -63.51 8.68
C PRO A 2 -6.10 -63.18 8.69
N THR A 3 -5.64 -62.20 9.49
CA THR A 3 -4.90 -62.35 10.77
C THR A 3 -3.60 -63.18 10.64
N SER A 4 -2.43 -62.88 11.23
CA SER A 4 -2.11 -62.34 12.55
C SER A 4 -0.57 -62.23 12.68
N ARG A 5 -0.06 -61.19 13.34
CA ARG A 5 1.16 -61.26 14.20
C ARG A 5 0.74 -61.91 15.53
N PRO A 6 1.58 -62.52 16.41
CA PRO A 6 2.85 -61.97 16.96
C PRO A 6 3.91 -63.05 17.38
N THR A 7 5.16 -62.75 17.76
CA THR A 7 5.68 -62.52 19.15
C THR A 7 7.23 -62.63 19.10
N ARG A 8 8.01 -61.61 19.51
CA ARG A 8 8.64 -61.35 20.82
C ARG A 8 9.74 -62.35 21.32
N ARG A 9 10.96 -61.78 21.46
CA ARG A 9 11.83 -61.68 22.68
C ARG A 9 13.09 -62.57 22.87
N ARG A 10 14.24 -61.86 23.00
CA ARG A 10 15.37 -61.89 23.99
C ARG A 10 16.75 -61.98 23.29
N LEU A 11 17.64 -60.97 23.36
CA LEU A 11 18.52 -60.47 24.44
C LEU A 11 19.80 -61.29 24.70
N SER A 12 20.89 -60.55 24.95
CA SER A 12 22.29 -60.95 25.26
C SER A 12 23.17 -61.22 24.03
N SER A 13 24.44 -60.82 23.91
CA SER A 13 25.44 -60.35 24.88
C SER A 13 26.63 -59.71 24.13
N ILE A 14 27.24 -58.68 24.72
CA ILE A 14 28.55 -58.12 24.32
C ILE A 14 29.67 -59.02 24.84
N PRO A 15 30.77 -59.19 24.10
CA PRO A 15 32.09 -59.19 24.75
C PRO A 15 33.14 -58.32 24.05
N THR A 16 33.94 -57.71 24.91
CA THR A 16 35.13 -56.89 24.70
C THR A 16 36.36 -57.69 24.25
N GLY A 17 37.20 -57.10 23.39
CA GLY A 17 38.55 -57.62 23.10
C GLY A 17 39.45 -56.56 22.45
N LYS A 18 40.49 -56.14 23.18
CA LYS A 18 41.47 -55.09 22.83
C LYS A 18 42.50 -55.56 21.79
N ALA A 19 42.97 -54.63 20.96
CA ALA A 19 44.20 -54.74 20.14
C ALA A 19 45.10 -53.47 20.33
N PRO A 20 46.42 -53.55 20.04
CA PRO A 20 47.45 -52.74 20.70
C PRO A 20 47.89 -51.45 19.96
N ARG A 21 48.61 -50.60 20.72
CA ARG A 21 49.10 -49.24 20.38
C ARG A 21 50.40 -49.22 19.58
N ARG A 22 50.55 -48.20 18.69
CA ARG A 22 51.69 -47.27 18.53
C ARG A 22 51.25 -46.18 17.53
N ALA A 23 51.02 -44.93 17.94
CA ALA A 23 51.98 -43.84 18.11
C ALA A 23 51.69 -42.75 17.05
N CYS A 24 50.97 -41.70 17.43
CA CYS A 24 50.90 -40.46 16.66
C CYS A 24 50.73 -39.28 17.64
N GLY A 25 51.45 -38.19 17.34
CA GLY A 25 51.74 -37.08 18.24
C GLY A 25 50.51 -36.33 18.75
N ARG A 26 50.71 -35.69 19.91
CA ARG A 26 49.78 -34.78 20.56
C ARG A 26 49.66 -33.49 19.74
N SER A 27 48.45 -33.19 19.29
CA SER A 27 47.89 -31.83 19.35
C SER A 27 46.37 -31.95 19.30
N SER A 28 45.72 -31.46 20.35
CA SER A 28 44.27 -31.38 20.47
C SER A 28 43.67 -30.61 19.29
N PRO A 29 42.56 -31.04 18.66
CA PRO A 29 41.77 -30.13 17.85
C PRO A 29 41.09 -29.18 18.84
N CYS A 30 41.67 -27.99 18.94
CA CYS A 30 41.01 -26.82 19.47
C CYS A 30 39.60 -26.75 18.85
N SER A 31 38.57 -26.76 19.70
CA SER A 31 37.20 -26.42 19.32
C SER A 31 37.20 -25.00 18.77
N LYS A 32 37.40 -24.85 17.46
CA LYS A 32 37.18 -23.59 16.78
C LYS A 32 35.70 -23.30 16.86
N SER A 33 35.37 -22.16 17.46
CA SER A 33 34.05 -21.55 17.37
C SER A 33 33.63 -21.51 15.90
N LEU A 34 32.39 -21.92 15.63
CA LEU A 34 31.68 -21.54 14.41
C LEU A 34 31.30 -20.05 14.55
N ASP A 35 32.29 -19.16 14.51
CA ASP A 35 32.03 -17.80 14.07
C ASP A 35 31.82 -17.88 12.55
N GLY A 36 30.55 -17.84 12.16
CA GLY A 36 30.14 -17.87 10.75
C GLY A 36 30.68 -16.65 10.03
N TYR A 37 31.70 -16.84 9.19
CA TYR A 37 32.12 -15.83 8.22
C TYR A 37 30.93 -15.54 7.29
N ARG A 38 30.32 -14.37 7.47
CA ARG A 38 29.35 -13.81 6.52
C ARG A 38 30.07 -13.66 5.17
N ARG A 39 29.58 -14.35 4.13
CA ARG A 39 30.12 -14.24 2.77
C ARG A 39 29.66 -12.94 2.13
N MET A 40 30.48 -12.42 1.21
CA MET A 40 30.30 -11.09 0.62
C MET A 40 29.10 -11.04 -0.34
N ILE A 41 28.29 -9.98 -0.27
CA ILE A 41 27.24 -9.65 -1.24
C ILE A 41 27.75 -8.53 -2.15
N VAL A 42 27.59 -8.71 -3.46
CA VAL A 42 28.05 -7.75 -4.47
C VAL A 42 26.85 -7.17 -5.23
N ALA A 43 26.80 -5.85 -5.37
CA ALA A 43 25.91 -5.17 -6.29
C ALA A 43 26.61 -4.80 -7.60
N LEU A 44 26.01 -5.14 -8.73
CA LEU A 44 26.44 -4.79 -10.08
C LEU A 44 25.39 -3.88 -10.71
N ILE A 45 25.84 -2.70 -11.12
CA ILE A 45 25.00 -1.70 -11.77
C ILE A 45 25.37 -1.67 -13.24
N ALA A 46 24.42 -1.96 -14.12
CA ALA A 46 24.65 -2.01 -15.56
C ALA A 46 24.03 -0.79 -16.27
N GLY A 47 24.80 -0.12 -17.12
CA GLY A 47 24.33 0.97 -17.96
C GLY A 47 24.89 0.88 -19.37
N HIS A 48 24.12 1.21 -20.39
CA HIS A 48 24.57 1.19 -21.78
C HIS A 48 24.66 2.60 -22.37
N GLN A 49 25.41 2.74 -23.46
CA GLN A 49 25.45 3.95 -24.28
C GLN A 49 24.08 4.25 -24.90
N GLU A 50 23.84 5.53 -25.18
CA GLU A 50 22.55 6.15 -25.45
C GLU A 50 21.75 5.50 -26.60
N ASP A 51 20.42 5.48 -26.48
CA ASP A 51 19.50 5.14 -27.57
C ASP A 51 18.81 6.39 -28.13
N ASP A 52 18.21 6.27 -29.32
CA ASP A 52 17.50 7.38 -29.98
C ASP A 52 16.23 7.81 -29.23
N LYS A 53 15.73 6.97 -28.31
CA LYS A 53 14.44 7.19 -27.63
C LYS A 53 14.56 8.17 -26.49
N PHE A 54 15.66 8.12 -25.74
CA PHE A 54 15.95 9.04 -24.65
C PHE A 54 17.45 9.36 -24.60
N PRO A 55 17.93 10.31 -25.45
CA PRO A 55 19.32 10.74 -25.43
C PRO A 55 19.77 11.22 -24.04
N GLY A 56 20.89 10.70 -23.55
CA GLY A 56 21.42 11.01 -22.23
C GLY A 56 20.63 10.44 -21.04
N ARG A 57 19.70 9.49 -21.25
CA ARG A 57 18.81 8.87 -20.24
C ARG A 57 19.45 8.61 -18.87
N ASN A 58 20.50 7.81 -18.82
CA ASN A 58 21.15 7.42 -17.55
C ASN A 58 21.77 8.63 -16.82
N THR A 59 22.19 9.65 -17.58
CA THR A 59 22.77 10.88 -17.04
C THR A 59 21.76 12.03 -16.91
N PHE A 60 20.51 11.80 -17.31
CA PHE A 60 19.48 12.83 -17.34
C PHE A 60 19.24 13.38 -15.93
N PRO A 61 19.23 14.71 -15.74
CA PRO A 61 19.02 15.30 -14.43
C PRO A 61 17.58 15.09 -13.97
N MET A 62 17.43 14.25 -12.96
CA MET A 62 16.18 13.93 -12.28
C MET A 62 16.31 14.42 -10.84
N LEU A 63 15.41 15.29 -10.37
CA LEU A 63 15.54 16.02 -9.10
C LEU A 63 16.97 16.50 -8.82
N GLY A 64 17.58 17.21 -9.78
CA GLY A 64 18.90 17.82 -9.61
C GLY A 64 20.10 16.86 -9.59
N ARG A 65 19.91 15.57 -9.90
CA ARG A 65 21.01 14.60 -10.01
C ARG A 65 20.81 13.60 -11.16
N PRO A 66 21.87 13.06 -11.74
CA PRO A 66 21.74 12.08 -12.82
C PRO A 66 20.91 10.86 -12.40
N MET A 67 20.02 10.37 -13.27
CA MET A 67 19.14 9.21 -13.01
C MET A 67 19.90 7.97 -12.49
N MET A 68 21.12 7.73 -12.97
CA MET A 68 21.96 6.62 -12.51
C MET A 68 22.45 6.73 -11.07
N VAL A 69 22.39 7.91 -10.45
CA VAL A 69 22.81 8.12 -9.07
C VAL A 69 21.89 7.38 -8.09
N TYR A 70 20.61 7.26 -8.41
CA TYR A 70 19.60 6.65 -7.54
C TYR A 70 19.85 5.16 -7.23
N PRO A 71 20.01 4.26 -8.23
CA PRO A 71 20.33 2.86 -7.96
C PRO A 71 21.72 2.69 -7.32
N ILE A 72 22.68 3.58 -7.62
CA ILE A 72 23.99 3.58 -6.93
C ILE A 72 23.83 3.88 -5.45
N LEU A 73 23.09 4.93 -5.09
CA LEU A 73 22.83 5.27 -3.69
C LEU A 73 22.07 4.13 -2.99
N ALA A 74 21.07 3.55 -3.63
CA ALA A 74 20.34 2.41 -3.07
C ALA A 74 21.29 1.25 -2.72
N ALA A 75 22.18 0.88 -3.63
CA ALA A 75 23.17 -0.18 -3.40
C ALA A 75 24.21 0.18 -2.31
N GLN A 76 24.71 1.41 -2.29
CA GLN A 76 25.69 1.87 -1.29
C GLN A 76 25.11 1.97 0.13
N HIS A 77 23.80 2.13 0.24
CA HIS A 77 23.09 2.29 1.51
C HIS A 77 22.31 1.04 1.94
N ALA A 78 22.24 0.00 1.10
CA ALA A 78 21.76 -1.32 1.49
C ALA A 78 22.66 -1.89 2.59
N LYS A 79 22.07 -2.40 3.68
CA LYS A 79 22.79 -2.94 4.83
C LYS A 79 23.52 -4.23 4.49
N GLU A 80 22.97 -4.98 3.54
CA GLU A 80 23.45 -6.30 3.20
C GLU A 80 24.53 -6.30 2.11
N VAL A 81 24.67 -5.21 1.34
CA VAL A 81 25.63 -5.09 0.23
C VAL A 81 27.01 -4.65 0.73
N ASP A 82 28.03 -5.43 0.39
CA ASP A 82 29.42 -5.17 0.81
C ASP A 82 30.24 -4.41 -0.24
N ARG A 83 29.95 -4.63 -1.53
CA ARG A 83 30.66 -4.00 -2.66
C ARG A 83 29.70 -3.60 -3.76
N VAL A 84 29.93 -2.44 -4.35
CA VAL A 84 29.18 -1.93 -5.51
C VAL A 84 30.14 -1.75 -6.68
N PHE A 85 29.81 -2.34 -7.82
CA PHE A 85 30.52 -2.16 -9.09
C PHE A 85 29.59 -1.60 -10.16
N LEU A 86 30.17 -0.86 -11.09
CA LEU A 86 29.51 -0.40 -12.32
C LEU A 86 30.05 -1.20 -13.52
N THR A 87 29.20 -1.58 -14.47
CA THR A 87 29.61 -2.03 -15.81
C THR A 87 28.96 -1.15 -16.87
N THR A 88 29.77 -0.51 -17.70
CA THR A 88 29.30 0.39 -18.75
C THR A 88 30.28 0.44 -19.91
N ASP A 89 29.78 0.76 -21.10
CA ASP A 89 30.55 1.17 -22.27
C ASP A 89 30.39 2.67 -22.58
N ALA A 90 29.67 3.41 -21.73
CA ALA A 90 29.47 4.84 -21.89
C ALA A 90 30.39 5.66 -20.96
N PRO A 91 31.35 6.45 -21.51
CA PRO A 91 32.24 7.28 -20.70
C PRO A 91 31.52 8.31 -19.81
N ALA A 92 30.32 8.77 -20.22
CA ALA A 92 29.53 9.70 -19.42
C ALA A 92 29.02 9.06 -18.12
N ILE A 93 28.59 7.80 -18.17
CA ILE A 93 28.14 7.02 -17.01
C ILE A 93 29.34 6.75 -16.09
N GLU A 94 30.48 6.33 -16.66
CA GLU A 94 31.70 6.07 -15.91
C GLU A 94 32.17 7.29 -15.09
N ARG A 95 32.14 8.49 -15.69
CA ARG A 95 32.51 9.73 -14.99
C ARG A 95 31.63 10.03 -13.79
N VAL A 96 30.32 9.83 -13.90
CA VAL A 96 29.38 10.06 -12.79
C VAL A 96 29.64 9.06 -11.65
N ALA A 97 29.79 7.79 -11.98
CA ALA A 97 30.02 6.74 -10.98
C ALA A 97 31.38 6.87 -10.27
N ALA A 98 32.43 7.29 -10.99
CA ALA A 98 33.73 7.59 -10.39
C ALA A 98 33.61 8.69 -9.30
N GLY A 99 32.79 9.72 -9.55
CA GLY A 99 32.49 10.77 -8.56
C GLY A 99 31.74 10.27 -7.31
N MET A 100 31.10 9.10 -7.40
CA MET A 100 30.41 8.43 -6.29
C MET A 100 31.27 7.37 -5.59
N GLY A 101 32.54 7.22 -5.98
CA GLY A 101 33.45 6.21 -5.43
C GLY A 101 33.10 4.77 -5.83
N VAL A 102 32.35 4.57 -6.92
CA VAL A 102 32.02 3.24 -7.45
C VAL A 102 33.13 2.78 -8.39
N THR A 103 33.54 1.51 -8.26
CA THR A 103 34.56 0.92 -9.14
C THR A 103 33.91 0.43 -10.43
N THR A 104 34.45 0.83 -11.58
CA THR A 104 33.98 0.37 -12.90
C THR A 104 34.71 -0.93 -13.30
N LEU A 105 33.95 -1.91 -13.75
CA LEU A 105 34.42 -3.15 -14.37
C LEU A 105 34.41 -2.97 -15.90
N SER A 106 35.57 -3.17 -16.53
CA SER A 106 35.75 -2.94 -17.96
C SER A 106 35.15 -4.07 -18.80
N ARG A 107 34.05 -3.82 -19.50
CA ARG A 107 33.38 -4.80 -20.37
C ARG A 107 34.33 -5.54 -21.32
N SER A 108 34.21 -6.86 -21.40
CA SER A 108 34.94 -7.66 -22.39
C SER A 108 34.56 -7.21 -23.81
N PRO A 109 35.46 -7.29 -24.81
CA PRO A 109 35.20 -6.79 -26.17
C PRO A 109 33.93 -7.35 -26.83
N GLU A 110 33.53 -8.57 -26.45
CA GLU A 110 32.36 -9.26 -27.01
C GLU A 110 31.03 -8.75 -26.46
N VAL A 111 31.03 -7.99 -25.35
CA VAL A 111 29.82 -7.48 -24.68
C VAL A 111 29.71 -5.95 -24.72
N GLN A 112 30.36 -5.32 -25.70
CA GLN A 112 30.28 -3.88 -25.96
C GLN A 112 29.31 -3.57 -27.11
N GLY A 113 28.59 -2.45 -27.03
CA GLY A 113 27.73 -1.94 -28.13
C GLY A 113 26.24 -2.25 -28.00
N ALA A 114 25.42 -1.52 -28.75
CA ALA A 114 23.96 -1.42 -28.57
C ALA A 114 23.15 -2.69 -28.90
N SER A 115 23.76 -3.67 -29.56
CA SER A 115 23.12 -4.94 -29.90
C SER A 115 23.35 -6.04 -28.85
N VAL A 116 24.12 -5.77 -27.80
CA VAL A 116 24.44 -6.75 -26.76
C VAL A 116 23.28 -6.88 -25.78
N ARG A 117 22.91 -8.13 -25.47
CA ARG A 117 21.85 -8.40 -24.51
C ARG A 117 22.32 -8.10 -23.08
N LEU A 118 21.43 -7.54 -22.28
CA LEU A 118 21.70 -7.23 -20.87
C LEU A 118 22.11 -8.45 -20.03
N ALA A 119 21.61 -9.65 -20.36
CA ALA A 119 22.05 -10.90 -19.74
C ALA A 119 23.54 -11.20 -19.98
N GLU A 120 24.06 -10.90 -21.17
CA GLU A 120 25.48 -11.09 -21.50
C GLU A 120 26.36 -10.11 -20.73
N VAL A 121 25.88 -8.87 -20.57
CA VAL A 121 26.53 -7.85 -19.73
C VAL A 121 26.57 -8.28 -18.26
N ALA A 122 25.47 -8.85 -17.74
CA ALA A 122 25.40 -9.32 -16.35
C ALA A 122 26.37 -10.48 -16.07
N VAL A 123 26.46 -11.45 -16.99
CA VAL A 123 27.40 -12.59 -16.89
C VAL A 123 28.85 -12.11 -16.92
N ASP A 124 29.20 -11.24 -17.86
CA ASP A 124 30.55 -10.68 -17.96
C ASP A 124 30.91 -9.88 -16.69
N ALA A 125 30.00 -9.02 -16.22
CA ALA A 125 30.22 -8.21 -15.02
C ALA A 125 30.37 -9.07 -13.76
N ALA A 126 29.60 -10.15 -13.62
CA ALA A 126 29.74 -11.08 -12.49
C ALA A 126 31.11 -11.78 -12.51
N ALA A 127 31.55 -12.25 -13.68
CA ALA A 127 32.87 -12.87 -13.83
C ALA A 127 34.01 -11.88 -13.52
N GLN A 128 33.86 -10.61 -13.90
CA GLN A 128 34.82 -9.56 -13.57
C GLN A 128 34.80 -9.17 -12.09
N ALA A 129 33.63 -9.12 -11.46
CA ALA A 129 33.50 -8.85 -10.03
C ALA A 129 34.19 -9.94 -9.21
N VAL A 130 34.01 -11.21 -9.55
CA VAL A 130 34.72 -12.34 -8.93
C VAL A 130 36.24 -12.18 -9.05
N LYS A 131 36.74 -11.81 -10.23
CA LYS A 131 38.18 -11.52 -10.42
C LYS A 131 38.65 -10.34 -9.57
N ALA A 132 37.84 -9.30 -9.44
CA ALA A 132 38.18 -8.09 -8.69
C ALA A 132 38.19 -8.32 -7.17
N ILE A 133 37.27 -9.13 -6.64
CA ILE A 133 37.18 -9.42 -5.20
C ILE A 133 38.04 -10.62 -4.76
N GLY A 134 38.40 -11.51 -5.69
CA GLY A 134 39.26 -12.67 -5.43
C GLY A 134 38.55 -13.90 -4.84
N GLU A 135 37.23 -13.85 -4.68
CA GLU A 135 36.39 -14.95 -4.20
C GLU A 135 34.99 -14.90 -4.86
N GLU A 136 34.21 -15.97 -4.72
CA GLU A 136 32.84 -16.01 -5.23
C GLU A 136 31.87 -15.40 -4.19
N PRO A 137 31.03 -14.42 -4.56
CA PRO A 137 30.11 -13.79 -3.61
C PRO A 137 29.01 -14.77 -3.16
N GLU A 138 28.36 -14.49 -2.04
CA GLU A 138 27.18 -15.24 -1.59
C GLU A 138 26.01 -15.06 -2.56
N ALA A 139 25.80 -13.83 -2.99
CA ALA A 139 24.77 -13.43 -3.94
C ALA A 139 25.21 -12.18 -4.70
N VAL A 140 24.62 -12.02 -5.88
CA VAL A 140 24.81 -10.87 -6.76
C VAL A 140 23.49 -10.11 -6.86
N VAL A 141 23.52 -8.82 -6.54
CA VAL A 141 22.43 -7.86 -6.73
C VAL A 141 22.65 -7.19 -8.08
N LEU A 142 21.77 -7.40 -9.05
CA LEU A 142 21.82 -6.76 -10.36
C LEU A 142 20.83 -5.59 -10.40
N LEU A 143 21.31 -4.42 -10.84
CA LEU A 143 20.54 -3.17 -10.98
C LEU A 143 20.84 -2.53 -12.33
N LEU A 144 19.90 -1.72 -12.83
CA LEU A 144 20.09 -0.91 -14.05
C LEU A 144 20.34 0.56 -13.71
N CYS A 145 21.16 1.24 -14.52
CA CYS A 145 21.38 2.69 -14.38
C CYS A 145 20.11 3.52 -14.56
N ASN A 146 19.10 3.01 -15.29
CA ASN A 146 17.82 3.68 -15.49
C ASN A 146 16.72 3.16 -14.57
N ALA A 147 17.05 2.52 -13.45
CA ALA A 147 16.10 2.04 -12.44
C ALA A 147 16.15 2.91 -11.16
N PRO A 148 15.67 4.16 -11.20
CA PRO A 148 15.80 5.10 -10.09
C PRO A 148 14.90 4.79 -8.88
N THR A 149 13.90 3.92 -9.06
CA THR A 149 12.91 3.57 -8.03
C THR A 149 13.34 2.41 -7.14
N VAL A 150 14.57 1.90 -7.28
CA VAL A 150 15.12 0.89 -6.37
C VAL A 150 15.53 1.55 -5.06
N THR A 151 15.13 0.97 -3.93
CA THR A 151 15.53 1.43 -2.59
C THR A 151 16.51 0.47 -1.92
N ALA A 152 17.31 0.99 -0.99
CA ALA A 152 18.17 0.18 -0.13
C ALA A 152 17.39 -0.92 0.61
N GLY A 153 16.18 -0.60 1.09
CA GLY A 153 15.32 -1.55 1.78
C GLY A 153 14.80 -2.67 0.86
N LEU A 154 14.52 -2.37 -0.41
CA LEU A 154 14.09 -3.36 -1.39
C LEU A 154 15.23 -4.36 -1.69
N ILE A 155 16.47 -3.87 -1.81
CA ILE A 155 17.67 -4.71 -1.97
C ILE A 155 17.85 -5.62 -0.75
N ASP A 156 17.80 -5.06 0.46
CA ASP A 156 17.95 -5.82 1.71
C ASP A 156 16.87 -6.90 1.85
N HIS A 157 15.63 -6.59 1.49
CA HIS A 157 14.52 -7.55 1.53
C HIS A 157 14.72 -8.71 0.54
N GLY A 158 15.18 -8.43 -0.69
CA GLY A 158 15.49 -9.47 -1.66
C GLY A 158 16.60 -10.42 -1.19
N ILE A 159 17.65 -9.88 -0.57
CA ILE A 159 18.74 -10.67 0.02
C ILE A 159 18.23 -11.52 1.19
N GLU A 160 17.38 -10.95 2.03
CA GLU A 160 16.77 -11.66 3.16
C GLU A 160 15.93 -12.85 2.69
N ILE A 161 15.10 -12.68 1.67
CA ILE A 161 14.31 -13.78 1.07
C ILE A 161 15.24 -14.89 0.55
N LEU A 162 16.27 -14.52 -0.23
CA LEU A 162 17.21 -15.49 -0.79
C LEU A 162 17.99 -16.26 0.29
N ARG A 163 18.27 -15.64 1.44
CA ARG A 163 18.92 -16.30 2.58
C ARG A 163 17.99 -17.21 3.35
N ARG A 164 16.74 -16.78 3.56
CA ARG A 164 15.72 -17.55 4.30
C ARG A 164 15.37 -18.86 3.61
N ASP A 165 15.41 -18.89 2.27
CA ASP A 165 15.17 -20.09 1.49
C ASP A 165 16.41 -20.50 0.65
N PRO A 166 17.25 -21.42 1.17
CA PRO A 166 18.40 -21.97 0.45
C PRO A 166 18.03 -22.67 -0.87
N SER A 167 16.76 -23.03 -1.04
CA SER A 167 16.27 -23.63 -2.27
C SER A 167 16.07 -22.59 -3.37
N LEU A 168 15.97 -21.28 -3.08
CA LEU A 168 15.87 -20.30 -4.15
C LEU A 168 17.21 -20.11 -4.87
N ASP A 169 17.12 -19.96 -6.20
CA ASP A 169 18.25 -19.61 -7.06
C ASP A 169 18.33 -18.08 -7.24
N GLY A 170 17.19 -17.39 -7.13
CA GLY A 170 17.13 -15.93 -7.13
C GLY A 170 15.81 -15.35 -6.65
N VAL A 171 15.80 -14.02 -6.54
CA VAL A 171 14.65 -13.18 -6.22
C VAL A 171 14.63 -12.07 -7.26
N MET A 172 13.46 -11.74 -7.81
CA MET A 172 13.31 -10.74 -8.86
C MET A 172 12.17 -9.79 -8.50
N SER A 173 12.40 -8.49 -8.67
CA SER A 173 11.32 -7.50 -8.53
C SER A 173 10.26 -7.66 -9.60
N VAL A 174 9.01 -7.55 -9.19
CA VAL A 174 7.86 -7.64 -10.09
C VAL A 174 6.79 -6.63 -9.69
N SER A 175 6.04 -6.17 -10.69
CA SER A 175 4.86 -5.34 -10.52
C SER A 175 3.58 -6.18 -10.59
N PRO A 176 2.59 -5.93 -9.72
CA PRO A 176 1.24 -6.49 -9.88
C PRO A 176 0.42 -5.73 -10.93
N HIS A 177 0.94 -4.62 -11.47
CA HIS A 177 0.29 -3.80 -12.48
C HIS A 177 0.83 -4.13 -13.87
N ASN A 178 -0.09 -4.26 -14.84
CA ASN A 178 0.26 -4.62 -16.20
C ASN A 178 0.79 -3.41 -16.99
N GLU A 179 2.11 -3.23 -17.01
CA GLU A 179 2.78 -2.24 -17.87
C GLU A 179 3.27 -2.84 -19.21
N PHE A 180 3.14 -4.16 -19.39
CA PHE A 180 3.70 -4.88 -20.52
C PHE A 180 2.64 -5.63 -21.33
N HIS A 181 3.03 -6.18 -22.47
CA HIS A 181 2.13 -7.07 -23.22
C HIS A 181 1.81 -8.31 -22.36
N PRO A 182 0.57 -8.84 -22.36
CA PRO A 182 0.19 -10.00 -21.54
C PRO A 182 1.04 -11.26 -21.73
N SER A 183 1.79 -11.35 -22.84
CA SER A 183 2.79 -12.42 -23.07
C SER A 183 3.95 -12.42 -22.07
N TYR A 184 4.16 -11.32 -21.36
CA TYR A 184 5.21 -11.16 -20.34
C TYR A 184 4.71 -11.43 -18.92
N ALA A 185 3.42 -11.72 -18.75
CA ALA A 185 2.86 -12.06 -17.46
C ALA A 185 3.52 -13.34 -16.93
N LEU A 186 3.86 -13.30 -15.65
CA LEU A 186 4.32 -14.43 -14.84
C LEU A 186 3.23 -14.77 -13.81
N ARG A 187 3.30 -15.96 -13.26
CA ARG A 187 2.49 -16.38 -12.10
C ARG A 187 3.33 -17.16 -11.11
N MET A 188 2.86 -17.25 -9.88
CA MET A 188 3.46 -18.13 -8.89
C MET A 188 3.08 -19.58 -9.22
N GLY A 189 4.08 -20.43 -9.44
CA GLY A 189 3.95 -21.87 -9.61
C GLY A 189 4.36 -22.63 -8.35
N ASP A 190 4.18 -23.95 -8.38
CA ASP A 190 4.46 -24.83 -7.23
C ASP A 190 5.88 -24.63 -6.66
N GLY A 191 5.95 -24.51 -5.33
CA GLY A 191 7.21 -24.39 -4.60
C GLY A 191 7.89 -23.01 -4.69
N GLY A 192 7.12 -21.93 -4.86
CA GLY A 192 7.62 -20.55 -4.80
C GLY A 192 8.39 -20.10 -6.03
N ARG A 193 8.09 -20.65 -7.21
CA ARG A 193 8.80 -20.35 -8.46
C ARG A 193 7.92 -19.54 -9.41
N LEU A 194 8.47 -18.48 -10.00
CA LEU A 194 7.81 -17.79 -11.12
C LEU A 194 7.79 -18.66 -12.38
N ARG A 195 6.67 -18.63 -13.11
CA ARG A 195 6.53 -19.26 -14.43
C ARG A 195 5.76 -18.37 -15.41
N PRO A 196 6.01 -18.46 -16.73
CA PRO A 196 5.22 -17.74 -17.73
C PRO A 196 3.72 -18.08 -17.64
N TYR A 197 2.87 -17.06 -17.83
CA TYR A 197 1.41 -17.21 -17.78
C TYR A 197 0.84 -17.88 -19.05
N ALA A 198 1.45 -17.65 -20.21
CA ALA A 198 0.88 -17.92 -21.54
C ALA A 198 1.03 -19.37 -22.08
N GLN A 199 1.44 -20.36 -21.27
CA GLN A 199 1.57 -21.74 -21.74
C GLN A 199 0.31 -22.61 -21.55
N ASP A 200 -0.70 -22.16 -20.81
CA ASP A 200 -1.98 -22.89 -20.66
C ASP A 200 -3.09 -22.21 -21.48
N GLN A 201 -3.69 -22.95 -22.43
CA GLN A 201 -4.73 -22.47 -23.37
C GLN A 201 -6.11 -22.15 -22.75
N GLU A 202 -6.23 -22.04 -21.42
CA GLU A 202 -7.50 -21.75 -20.74
C GLU A 202 -7.38 -20.55 -19.79
N ALA A 203 -7.21 -19.36 -20.33
CA ALA A 203 -7.27 -18.13 -19.54
C ALA A 203 -8.73 -17.72 -19.28
N THR A 204 -9.35 -18.32 -18.25
CA THR A 204 -10.59 -17.79 -17.66
C THR A 204 -10.32 -16.47 -16.92
N ARG A 205 -11.29 -15.53 -16.97
CA ARG A 205 -11.28 -14.13 -16.48
C ARG A 205 -10.96 -13.88 -14.98
N LYS A 206 -10.35 -14.81 -14.23
CA LYS A 206 -9.83 -14.55 -12.88
C LYS A 206 -8.33 -14.29 -12.96
N GLN A 207 -7.95 -13.08 -12.60
CA GLN A 207 -6.58 -12.54 -12.70
C GLN A 207 -5.89 -12.57 -11.32
N ASP A 208 -6.13 -13.64 -10.57
CA ASP A 208 -5.49 -13.82 -9.26
C ASP A 208 -4.07 -14.38 -9.54
N ASP A 209 -3.04 -13.64 -9.11
CA ASP A 209 -1.59 -13.99 -9.16
C ASP A 209 -0.82 -13.74 -10.48
N ALA A 210 -1.14 -12.70 -11.24
CA ALA A 210 -0.30 -12.24 -12.35
C ALA A 210 0.77 -11.22 -11.90
N TYR A 211 2.03 -11.47 -12.25
CA TYR A 211 3.19 -10.61 -11.97
C TYR A 211 3.88 -10.20 -13.26
N PHE A 212 4.34 -8.95 -13.36
CA PHE A 212 5.06 -8.43 -14.51
C PHE A 212 6.49 -8.08 -14.10
N PRO A 213 7.53 -8.59 -14.79
CA PRO A 213 8.90 -8.16 -14.52
C PRO A 213 9.05 -6.65 -14.74
N ASP A 214 9.56 -5.93 -13.75
CA ASP A 214 9.68 -4.47 -13.76
C ASP A 214 11.10 -3.98 -14.12
N ALA A 215 12.02 -4.91 -14.35
CA ALA A 215 13.42 -4.67 -14.70
C ALA A 215 14.24 -3.84 -13.68
N LEU A 216 13.81 -3.80 -12.42
CA LEU A 216 14.46 -2.97 -11.40
C LEU A 216 15.59 -3.67 -10.65
N LEU A 217 15.34 -4.90 -10.19
CA LEU A 217 16.19 -5.59 -9.23
C LEU A 217 16.16 -7.11 -9.44
N TRP A 218 17.35 -7.72 -9.47
CA TRP A 218 17.51 -9.16 -9.32
C TRP A 218 18.53 -9.45 -8.21
N VAL A 219 18.20 -10.35 -7.29
CA VAL A 219 19.13 -10.88 -6.30
C VAL A 219 19.31 -12.36 -6.57
N VAL A 220 20.46 -12.75 -7.10
CA VAL A 220 20.68 -14.11 -7.61
C VAL A 220 21.90 -14.76 -6.97
N ARG A 221 21.89 -16.09 -6.86
CA ARG A 221 23.10 -16.84 -6.53
C ARG A 221 24.07 -16.82 -7.71
N PRO A 222 25.39 -16.90 -7.45
CA PRO A 222 26.41 -16.86 -8.50
C PRO A 222 26.19 -17.86 -9.64
N HIS A 223 25.68 -19.05 -9.34
CA HIS A 223 25.46 -20.10 -10.35
C HIS A 223 24.41 -19.75 -11.40
N VAL A 224 23.51 -18.81 -11.12
CA VAL A 224 22.56 -18.27 -12.10
C VAL A 224 23.29 -17.48 -13.20
N LEU A 225 24.46 -16.93 -12.89
CA LEU A 225 25.28 -16.13 -13.80
C LEU A 225 26.50 -16.91 -14.35
N ASN A 226 26.54 -18.24 -14.17
CA ASN A 226 27.65 -19.07 -14.65
C ASN A 226 27.53 -19.36 -16.15
N ALA A 227 28.67 -19.27 -16.83
CA ALA A 227 28.82 -19.28 -18.28
C ALA A 227 28.57 -20.66 -18.90
N ASP A 228 27.32 -21.11 -18.95
CA ASP A 228 26.91 -22.07 -19.98
C ASP A 228 26.44 -21.30 -21.21
N ARG A 229 27.36 -21.13 -22.19
CA ARG A 229 27.14 -20.44 -23.49
C ARG A 229 25.99 -21.02 -24.34
N ALA A 230 25.25 -22.00 -23.82
CA ALA A 230 24.35 -22.87 -24.57
C ALA A 230 22.86 -22.50 -24.54
N ARG A 231 22.42 -21.42 -23.87
CA ARG A 231 21.00 -21.02 -23.90
C ARG A 231 20.77 -19.59 -24.38
N ARG A 232 20.87 -19.44 -25.69
CA ARG A 232 20.53 -18.24 -26.50
C ARG A 232 19.03 -17.92 -26.59
N LEU A 233 18.18 -18.27 -25.61
CA LEU A 233 16.72 -18.26 -25.83
C LEU A 233 15.82 -17.62 -24.76
N SER A 234 16.33 -17.08 -23.65
CA SER A 234 15.48 -16.24 -22.79
C SER A 234 15.58 -14.76 -23.22
N GLN A 235 14.44 -14.07 -23.29
CA GLN A 235 14.37 -12.60 -23.40
C GLN A 235 14.73 -11.90 -22.08
N TRP A 236 15.03 -12.67 -21.02
CA TRP A 236 15.15 -12.22 -19.64
C TRP A 236 16.57 -12.39 -19.09
N ILE A 237 16.99 -11.49 -18.19
CA ILE A 237 18.28 -11.56 -17.45
C ILE A 237 18.37 -12.85 -16.64
N VAL A 238 17.26 -13.29 -16.05
CA VAL A 238 17.15 -14.55 -15.31
C VAL A 238 16.09 -15.42 -15.97
N ASP A 239 16.48 -16.63 -16.36
CA ASP A 239 15.57 -17.63 -16.92
C ASP A 239 14.72 -18.25 -15.81
N CYS A 240 13.46 -17.81 -15.70
CA CYS A 240 12.51 -18.31 -14.70
C CYS A 240 12.06 -19.77 -14.95
N ASP A 241 12.25 -20.31 -16.16
CA ASP A 241 11.98 -21.72 -16.45
C ASP A 241 13.14 -22.61 -15.97
N ALA A 242 14.38 -22.09 -16.02
CA ALA A 242 15.58 -22.82 -15.59
C ALA A 242 15.91 -22.66 -14.10
N HIS A 243 15.43 -21.61 -13.44
CA HIS A 243 15.83 -21.24 -12.09
C HIS A 243 14.64 -21.03 -11.14
N ARG A 244 14.85 -21.30 -9.84
CA ARG A 244 13.90 -20.99 -8.77
C ARG A 244 13.96 -19.52 -8.42
N VAL A 245 13.14 -18.73 -9.10
CA VAL A 245 13.03 -17.29 -8.87
C VAL A 245 11.77 -16.97 -8.10
N PHE A 246 11.91 -16.26 -6.97
CA PHE A 246 10.79 -15.79 -6.17
C PHE A 246 10.43 -14.34 -6.53
N PRO A 247 9.14 -13.97 -6.59
CA PRO A 247 8.73 -12.59 -6.84
C PRO A 247 8.94 -11.70 -5.62
N LEU A 248 9.57 -10.56 -5.82
CA LEU A 248 9.62 -9.45 -4.88
C LEU A 248 8.67 -8.35 -5.36
N VAL A 249 7.45 -8.36 -4.83
CA VAL A 249 6.41 -7.42 -5.26
C VAL A 249 6.74 -6.01 -4.79
N HIS A 250 6.67 -5.04 -5.71
CA HIS A 250 7.00 -3.65 -5.47
C HIS A 250 6.03 -2.71 -6.24
N GLU A 251 5.77 -1.52 -5.69
CA GLU A 251 4.86 -0.52 -6.26
C GLU A 251 5.57 0.67 -6.93
N GLY A 252 6.88 0.59 -7.17
CA GLY A 252 7.58 1.62 -7.95
C GLY A 252 7.50 1.40 -9.45
N TYR A 253 7.76 2.47 -10.20
CA TYR A 253 7.86 2.41 -11.66
C TYR A 253 8.97 1.45 -12.08
N GLY A 254 8.79 0.75 -13.20
CA GLY A 254 9.85 0.01 -13.85
C GLY A 254 11.01 0.90 -14.31
N ASP A 255 11.91 0.34 -15.10
CA ASP A 255 13.01 1.12 -15.64
C ASP A 255 12.52 2.26 -16.56
N VAL A 256 13.27 3.36 -16.58
CA VAL A 256 12.90 4.58 -17.29
C VAL A 256 13.52 4.53 -18.67
N ASP A 257 12.69 4.35 -19.69
CA ASP A 257 13.11 4.28 -21.09
C ASP A 257 12.73 5.54 -21.88
N TYR A 258 11.75 6.31 -21.39
CA TYR A 258 11.19 7.45 -22.10
C TYR A 258 11.10 8.70 -21.22
N VAL A 259 11.26 9.88 -21.85
CA VAL A 259 11.19 11.18 -21.17
C VAL A 259 9.83 11.39 -20.47
N TRP A 260 8.73 10.89 -21.03
CA TRP A 260 7.40 11.05 -20.44
C TRP A 260 7.22 10.30 -19.11
N GLN A 261 8.07 9.31 -18.81
CA GLN A 261 8.06 8.61 -17.51
C GLN A 261 8.70 9.48 -16.41
N VAL A 262 9.55 10.45 -16.76
CA VAL A 262 10.32 11.27 -15.81
C VAL A 262 9.44 11.97 -14.77
N PRO A 263 8.35 12.67 -15.11
CA PRO A 263 7.53 13.36 -14.10
C PRO A 263 6.94 12.40 -13.07
N ALA A 264 6.53 11.21 -13.50
CA ALA A 264 5.92 10.20 -12.66
C ALA A 264 6.96 9.54 -11.72
N VAL A 265 8.16 9.30 -12.24
CA VAL A 265 9.31 8.79 -11.48
C VAL A 265 9.84 9.83 -10.50
N GLU A 266 9.94 11.10 -10.91
CA GLU A 266 10.31 12.19 -10.01
C GLU A 266 9.31 12.36 -8.88
N GLU A 267 8.02 12.23 -9.18
CA GLU A 267 6.97 12.23 -8.19
C GLU A 267 7.12 11.07 -7.22
N TRP A 268 7.39 9.85 -7.72
CA TRP A 268 7.71 8.70 -6.88
C TRP A 268 8.93 8.97 -5.99
N LEU A 269 10.01 9.51 -6.55
CA LEU A 269 11.23 9.85 -5.80
C LEU A 269 10.97 10.89 -4.72
N ARG A 270 10.18 11.93 -5.01
CA ARG A 270 9.76 12.94 -4.03
C ARG A 270 8.99 12.30 -2.88
N ARG A 271 8.06 11.38 -3.16
CA ARG A 271 7.33 10.61 -2.14
C ARG A 271 8.25 9.76 -1.27
N HIS A 272 9.35 9.28 -1.82
CA HIS A 272 10.35 8.46 -1.12
C HIS A 272 11.47 9.29 -0.47
N GLY A 273 11.25 10.60 -0.28
CA GLY A 273 12.15 11.47 0.48
C GLY A 273 13.36 11.98 -0.30
N PHE A 274 13.38 11.82 -1.62
CA PHE A 274 14.38 12.45 -2.47
C PHE A 274 13.95 13.88 -2.83
N SER A 275 14.89 14.82 -2.78
CA SER A 275 14.69 16.19 -3.24
C SER A 275 15.90 16.64 -4.05
N PRO A 276 15.85 17.80 -4.74
CA PRO A 276 17.03 18.38 -5.35
C PRO A 276 18.24 18.50 -4.42
N HIS A 277 18.01 18.70 -3.12
CA HIS A 277 19.06 19.03 -2.15
C HIS A 277 19.33 17.92 -1.13
N SER A 278 18.51 16.88 -1.06
CA SER A 278 18.62 15.82 -0.04
C SER A 278 18.23 14.44 -0.57
N THR A 279 18.78 13.42 0.08
CA THR A 279 18.42 12.01 -0.13
C THR A 279 17.89 11.44 1.19
N PRO A 280 16.98 10.44 1.16
CA PRO A 280 16.49 9.78 2.37
C PRO A 280 17.61 8.97 3.07
N TYR A 281 18.64 8.64 2.31
CA TYR A 281 19.89 8.13 2.81
C TYR A 281 20.67 9.30 3.41
N GLY A 282 20.86 9.34 4.73
CA GLY A 282 21.60 10.42 5.40
C GLY A 282 23.00 10.63 4.81
N ALA A 283 23.66 11.75 5.13
CA ALA A 283 24.98 12.08 4.61
C ALA A 283 26.03 11.02 5.02
N ARG A 284 26.34 10.07 4.13
CA ARG A 284 27.47 9.16 4.30
C ARG A 284 28.66 9.75 3.55
N ALA A 285 29.68 10.18 4.30
CA ALA A 285 30.92 10.64 3.70
C ALA A 285 31.62 9.48 2.98
N ALA A 286 32.10 9.73 1.76
CA ALA A 286 32.88 8.77 1.00
C ALA A 286 34.10 8.29 1.81
N GLY A 287 34.23 6.97 2.02
CA GLY A 287 35.50 6.34 2.40
C GLY A 287 35.68 5.77 3.82
N ALA A 288 34.66 5.60 4.66
CA ALA A 288 34.86 5.01 6.00
C ALA A 288 34.51 3.49 6.07
N PRO A 289 35.39 2.62 6.61
CA PRO A 289 35.13 1.19 6.78
C PRO A 289 34.09 0.92 7.88
N VAL A 290 33.32 -0.15 7.67
CA VAL A 290 32.18 -0.58 8.50
C VAL A 290 32.67 -1.07 9.87
N THR A 291 32.19 -0.42 10.93
CA THR A 291 32.20 -0.95 12.29
C THR A 291 30.78 -0.96 12.86
N HIS A 292 30.41 -2.10 13.44
CA HIS A 292 29.16 -2.34 14.14
C HIS A 292 28.85 -1.23 15.18
N ILE A 293 27.60 -0.79 15.20
CA ILE A 293 26.97 -0.19 16.38
C ILE A 293 25.75 -1.07 16.73
N PRO A 294 25.60 -1.53 17.99
CA PRO A 294 24.57 -2.49 18.37
C PRO A 294 23.17 -1.85 18.42
N ALA A 295 22.15 -2.70 18.41
CA ALA A 295 20.75 -2.32 18.61
C ALA A 295 20.58 -1.37 19.80
N ARG A 296 20.31 -0.09 19.52
CA ARG A 296 19.72 0.83 20.50
C ARG A 296 18.21 0.64 20.47
N ARG A 297 17.64 0.25 21.62
CA ARG A 297 16.24 0.59 21.94
C ARG A 297 16.15 2.12 22.06
N PRO A 298 15.24 2.84 21.37
CA PRO A 298 15.08 4.26 21.62
C PRO A 298 14.12 4.49 22.78
N GLU A 299 14.58 5.26 23.76
CA GLU A 299 13.74 5.96 24.75
C GLU A 299 13.10 7.23 24.11
N GLY A 300 12.66 7.14 22.84
CA GLY A 300 12.19 8.27 22.02
C GLY A 300 10.67 8.36 21.91
N ARG A 301 10.16 9.55 21.58
CA ARG A 301 8.74 9.83 21.28
C ARG A 301 8.41 9.23 19.91
N ARG A 302 7.53 8.23 19.84
CA ARG A 302 7.24 7.52 18.60
C ARG A 302 5.77 7.59 18.18
N ALA A 303 5.54 8.01 16.94
CA ALA A 303 4.23 8.03 16.30
C ALA A 303 4.14 7.01 15.16
N LEU A 304 2.97 6.41 14.96
CA LEU A 304 2.63 5.63 13.77
C LEU A 304 1.51 6.35 13.03
N ILE A 305 1.69 6.59 11.74
CA ILE A 305 0.72 7.23 10.86
C ILE A 305 0.19 6.15 9.92
N THR A 306 -1.06 5.75 10.08
CA THR A 306 -1.65 4.63 9.33
C THR A 306 -2.55 5.07 8.19
N THR A 307 -3.11 6.28 8.29
CA THR A 307 -3.92 6.87 7.23
C THR A 307 -3.06 7.11 5.97
N VAL A 308 -3.65 6.84 4.82
CA VAL A 308 -3.03 7.03 3.50
C VAL A 308 -4.02 7.76 2.59
N PRO A 309 -3.58 8.75 1.79
CA PRO A 309 -2.29 9.46 1.86
C PRO A 309 -2.04 10.20 3.21
N PHE A 310 -0.83 10.68 3.51
CA PHE A 310 -0.62 11.59 4.65
C PHE A 310 0.54 12.54 4.39
N GLY A 311 0.32 13.84 4.51
CA GLY A 311 1.35 14.84 4.26
C GLY A 311 1.73 15.01 2.78
N GLU A 312 1.01 14.37 1.85
CA GLU A 312 1.29 14.42 0.41
C GLU A 312 0.86 15.75 -0.22
N VAL A 313 -0.35 16.22 0.14
CA VAL A 313 -0.89 17.47 -0.36
C VAL A 313 -0.25 18.67 0.33
N ASP A 314 0.08 18.51 1.60
CA ASP A 314 0.64 19.54 2.46
C ASP A 314 1.53 18.89 3.53
N ARG A 315 2.81 19.25 3.55
CA ARG A 315 3.80 18.62 4.43
C ARG A 315 3.77 19.16 5.86
N ARG A 316 3.03 20.25 6.15
CA ARG A 316 2.95 20.85 7.50
C ARG A 316 2.65 19.83 8.63
N PRO A 317 1.78 18.82 8.46
CA PRO A 317 1.57 17.79 9.48
C PRO A 317 2.83 16.97 9.80
N LEU A 318 3.73 16.76 8.83
CA LEU A 318 5.02 16.09 9.07
C LEU A 318 6.03 17.04 9.68
N ASP A 319 6.12 18.27 9.18
CA ASP A 319 7.04 19.30 9.69
C ASP A 319 6.76 19.60 11.18
N LEU A 320 5.50 19.55 11.61
CA LEU A 320 5.10 19.71 13.02
C LEU A 320 5.60 18.56 13.92
N LEU A 321 5.58 17.31 13.43
CA LEU A 321 6.11 16.15 14.16
C LEU A 321 7.64 16.25 14.27
N GLU A 322 8.31 16.61 13.17
CA GLU A 322 9.76 16.79 13.11
C GLU A 322 10.22 17.93 14.05
N ALA A 323 9.54 19.07 14.01
CA ALA A 323 9.81 20.20 14.91
C ALA A 323 9.57 19.86 16.39
N ALA A 324 8.70 18.90 16.69
CA ALA A 324 8.45 18.40 18.04
C ALA A 324 9.43 17.30 18.49
N GLY A 325 10.35 16.88 17.62
CA GLY A 325 11.31 15.80 17.88
C GLY A 325 10.61 14.44 18.04
N VAL A 326 9.56 14.19 17.25
CA VAL A 326 8.81 12.93 17.24
C VAL A 326 9.32 12.06 16.09
N ASP A 327 9.81 10.87 16.42
CA ASP A 327 10.11 9.84 15.43
C ASP A 327 8.77 9.28 14.92
N TYR A 328 8.57 9.22 13.61
CA TYR A 328 7.34 8.67 13.04
C TYR A 328 7.59 7.64 11.95
N VAL A 329 6.64 6.72 11.82
CA VAL A 329 6.56 5.78 10.69
C VAL A 329 5.25 6.04 9.96
N ILE A 330 5.31 6.27 8.65
CA ILE A 330 4.13 6.27 7.80
C ILE A 330 3.90 4.84 7.33
N ASN A 331 2.62 4.45 7.26
CA ASN A 331 2.15 3.18 6.73
C ASN A 331 2.94 2.77 5.47
N PRO A 332 3.82 1.76 5.56
CA PRO A 332 4.68 1.36 4.45
C PRO A 332 3.94 0.52 3.41
N ILE A 333 2.69 0.10 3.70
CA ILE A 333 1.86 -0.73 2.82
C ILE A 333 1.06 0.15 1.84
N GLY A 334 0.94 1.46 2.07
CA GLY A 334 0.30 2.39 1.12
C GLY A 334 -1.22 2.23 0.95
N ARG A 335 -1.85 1.30 1.66
CA ARG A 335 -3.31 1.08 1.69
C ARG A 335 -3.85 0.94 3.12
N ARG A 336 -5.18 0.94 3.26
CA ARG A 336 -5.86 0.63 4.52
C ARG A 336 -5.31 -0.69 5.10
N LEU A 337 -4.88 -0.62 6.37
CA LEU A 337 -4.30 -1.77 7.08
C LEU A 337 -5.39 -2.76 7.52
N ARG A 338 -5.05 -4.05 7.47
CA ARG A 338 -5.82 -5.09 8.18
C ARG A 338 -5.49 -5.06 9.67
N PRO A 339 -6.39 -5.54 10.56
CA PRO A 339 -6.13 -5.58 12.00
C PRO A 339 -4.82 -6.27 12.36
N GLU A 340 -4.46 -7.35 11.66
CA GLU A 340 -3.24 -8.12 11.92
C GLU A 340 -1.99 -7.30 11.57
N GLU A 341 -2.01 -6.57 10.46
CA GLU A 341 -0.91 -5.70 10.02
C GLU A 341 -0.71 -4.54 11.03
N LEU A 342 -1.81 -3.93 11.47
CA LEU A 342 -1.75 -2.88 12.49
C LEU A 342 -1.22 -3.40 13.83
N ALA A 343 -1.67 -4.59 14.24
CA ALA A 343 -1.25 -5.23 15.49
C ALA A 343 0.26 -5.50 15.54
N GLU A 344 0.89 -5.79 14.39
CA GLU A 344 2.35 -5.96 14.29
C GLU A 344 3.09 -4.62 14.38
N MET A 345 2.52 -3.54 13.84
CA MET A 345 3.16 -2.23 13.78
C MET A 345 3.01 -1.40 15.07
N ILE A 346 1.94 -1.62 15.83
CA ILE A 346 1.56 -0.76 16.97
C ILE A 346 2.31 -1.07 18.28
N VAL A 347 3.16 -2.10 18.30
CA VAL A 347 3.76 -2.68 19.51
C VAL A 347 4.56 -1.69 20.36
N ASP A 348 5.30 -0.79 19.71
CA ASP A 348 6.24 0.14 20.33
C ASP A 348 6.01 1.57 19.83
N VAL A 349 4.76 2.02 19.96
CA VAL A 349 4.26 3.32 19.49
C VAL A 349 3.57 4.03 20.64
N ASP A 350 3.85 5.33 20.86
CA ASP A 350 3.21 6.13 21.90
C ASP A 350 1.91 6.79 21.39
N VAL A 351 1.88 7.21 20.11
CA VAL A 351 0.74 7.85 19.44
C VAL A 351 0.42 7.21 18.08
N LEU A 352 -0.85 6.90 17.83
CA LEU A 352 -1.34 6.45 16.53
C LEU A 352 -2.11 7.59 15.85
N ILE A 353 -1.66 8.05 14.69
CA ILE A 353 -2.43 8.93 13.80
C ILE A 353 -3.20 8.04 12.81
N ALA A 354 -4.46 7.78 13.13
CA ALA A 354 -5.27 6.72 12.53
C ALA A 354 -6.02 7.14 11.25
N GLY A 355 -6.03 6.26 10.24
CA GLY A 355 -6.94 6.27 9.08
C GLY A 355 -8.17 5.42 9.36
N THR A 356 -8.86 4.87 8.35
CA THR A 356 -10.12 4.11 8.51
C THR A 356 -9.97 2.64 8.89
N GLU A 357 -8.76 2.15 9.11
CA GLU A 357 -8.49 0.77 9.54
C GLU A 357 -9.16 0.39 10.87
N PRO A 358 -9.53 -0.89 11.06
CA PRO A 358 -10.12 -1.34 12.33
C PRO A 358 -9.08 -1.42 13.45
N ILE A 359 -9.33 -0.69 14.53
CA ILE A 359 -8.55 -0.65 15.78
C ILE A 359 -9.36 -1.41 16.84
N THR A 360 -9.31 -2.74 16.76
CA THR A 360 -10.09 -3.64 17.64
C THR A 360 -9.43 -3.80 19.01
N ALA A 361 -10.16 -4.35 19.99
CA ALA A 361 -9.58 -4.74 21.27
C ALA A 361 -8.31 -5.61 21.12
N ALA A 362 -8.30 -6.56 20.17
CA ALA A 362 -7.15 -7.43 19.90
C ALA A 362 -5.93 -6.66 19.35
N VAL A 363 -6.15 -5.60 18.57
CA VAL A 363 -5.07 -4.69 18.15
C VAL A 363 -4.52 -3.94 19.36
N LEU A 364 -5.42 -3.38 20.19
CA LEU A 364 -5.04 -2.61 21.37
C LEU A 364 -4.33 -3.46 22.45
N GLU A 365 -4.55 -4.77 22.47
CA GLU A 365 -3.79 -5.70 23.32
C GLU A 365 -2.31 -5.80 22.95
N ARG A 366 -1.95 -5.55 21.69
CA ARG A 366 -0.54 -5.54 21.25
C ARG A 366 0.14 -4.20 21.51
N ALA A 367 -0.63 -3.15 21.77
CA ALA A 367 -0.16 -1.78 21.90
C ALA A 367 0.41 -1.50 23.31
N ASN A 368 1.66 -1.90 23.56
CA ASN A 368 2.27 -1.85 24.89
C ASN A 368 2.54 -0.43 25.42
N ARG A 369 2.67 0.54 24.52
CA ARG A 369 3.04 1.93 24.84
C ARG A 369 2.03 2.97 24.41
N LEU A 370 0.99 2.57 23.69
CA LEU A 370 0.06 3.51 23.08
C LEU A 370 -0.70 4.27 24.17
N ARG A 371 -0.80 5.59 24.01
CA ARG A 371 -1.49 6.49 24.93
C ARG A 371 -2.48 7.43 24.24
N LEU A 372 -2.34 7.63 22.93
CA LEU A 372 -3.26 8.44 22.13
C LEU A 372 -3.54 7.77 20.79
N ILE A 373 -4.82 7.74 20.40
CA ILE A 373 -5.28 7.52 19.04
C ILE A 373 -5.84 8.85 18.52
N SER A 374 -5.16 9.46 17.56
CA SER A 374 -5.59 10.67 16.88
C SER A 374 -6.17 10.33 15.51
N ARG A 375 -7.50 10.29 15.42
CA ARG A 375 -8.23 9.85 14.23
C ARG A 375 -8.34 10.96 13.19
N VAL A 376 -7.84 10.70 11.99
CA VAL A 376 -8.03 11.53 10.80
C VAL A 376 -9.42 11.21 10.22
N GLY A 377 -10.41 12.01 10.60
CA GLY A 377 -11.80 11.90 10.15
C GLY A 377 -12.83 11.95 11.29
N ILE A 378 -14.11 11.94 10.92
CA ILE A 378 -15.26 12.01 11.85
C ILE A 378 -15.70 10.64 12.39
N GLY A 379 -15.40 9.55 11.68
CA GLY A 379 -15.87 8.20 12.03
C GLY A 379 -15.08 7.54 13.13
N LEU A 380 -15.81 7.01 14.12
CA LEU A 380 -15.26 6.31 15.28
C LEU A 380 -15.68 4.83 15.36
N ASP A 381 -16.50 4.35 14.43
CA ASP A 381 -17.00 2.96 14.37
C ASP A 381 -15.90 1.91 14.19
N SER A 382 -14.78 2.29 13.59
CA SER A 382 -13.61 1.42 13.45
C SER A 382 -12.70 1.41 14.68
N VAL A 383 -12.98 2.20 15.72
CA VAL A 383 -12.16 2.28 16.94
C VAL A 383 -12.95 1.69 18.10
N ASP A 384 -12.41 0.68 18.77
CA ASP A 384 -13.01 0.15 20.00
C ASP A 384 -12.77 1.13 21.17
N LEU A 385 -13.68 2.10 21.28
CA LEU A 385 -13.59 3.17 22.28
C LEU A 385 -13.62 2.63 23.72
N GLN A 386 -14.34 1.52 23.98
CA GLN A 386 -14.40 0.94 25.31
C GLN A 386 -13.08 0.22 25.65
N ALA A 387 -12.51 -0.52 24.70
CA ALA A 387 -11.21 -1.15 24.88
C ALA A 387 -10.06 -0.13 25.02
N ALA A 388 -10.15 1.01 24.33
CA ALA A 388 -9.22 2.13 24.49
C ALA A 388 -9.35 2.76 25.88
N ARG A 389 -10.57 3.07 26.32
CA ARG A 389 -10.85 3.61 27.66
C ARG A 389 -10.37 2.68 28.78
N ALA A 390 -10.61 1.38 28.67
CA ALA A 390 -10.18 0.40 29.67
C ALA A 390 -8.64 0.27 29.79
N ARG A 391 -7.89 0.80 28.82
CA ARG A 391 -6.42 0.80 28.78
C ARG A 391 -5.81 2.19 29.00
N ASP A 392 -6.63 3.17 29.40
CA ASP A 392 -6.24 4.57 29.57
C ASP A 392 -5.62 5.18 28.29
N ILE A 393 -6.13 4.76 27.13
CA ILE A 393 -5.74 5.30 25.82
C ILE A 393 -6.73 6.40 25.45
N LEU A 394 -6.23 7.62 25.29
CA LEU A 394 -7.03 8.77 24.85
C LEU A 394 -7.40 8.62 23.37
N VAL A 395 -8.56 9.14 22.97
CA VAL A 395 -8.99 9.18 21.57
C VAL A 395 -9.38 10.61 21.20
N SER A 396 -8.74 11.15 20.17
CA SER A 396 -9.10 12.41 19.51
C SER A 396 -9.50 12.17 18.06
N TYR A 397 -10.22 13.10 17.44
CA TYR A 397 -10.76 12.96 16.09
C TYR A 397 -10.98 14.32 15.41
N THR A 398 -11.26 14.35 14.10
CA THR A 398 -11.44 15.62 13.35
C THR A 398 -12.87 15.75 12.81
N PRO A 399 -13.87 16.11 13.65
CA PRO A 399 -15.28 16.05 13.28
C PRO A 399 -15.73 17.09 12.25
N ASP A 400 -15.15 18.30 12.29
CA ASP A 400 -15.66 19.42 11.50
C ASP A 400 -15.09 19.46 10.08
N ALA A 401 -13.82 19.08 9.92
CA ALA A 401 -13.09 19.14 8.66
C ALA A 401 -13.72 18.33 7.50
N PRO A 402 -14.22 17.09 7.68
CA PRO A 402 -14.81 16.30 6.58
C PRO A 402 -16.23 16.72 6.18
N ALA A 403 -16.95 17.44 7.04
CA ALA A 403 -18.39 17.63 6.84
C ALA A 403 -18.78 18.38 5.55
N PRO A 404 -18.11 19.47 5.15
CA PRO A 404 -18.44 20.19 3.91
C PRO A 404 -18.24 19.32 2.66
N ALA A 405 -17.10 18.63 2.55
CA ALA A 405 -16.77 17.81 1.39
C ALA A 405 -17.78 16.66 1.17
N VAL A 406 -18.19 15.99 2.27
CA VAL A 406 -19.18 14.90 2.19
C VAL A 406 -20.55 15.44 1.78
N ALA A 407 -20.95 16.61 2.27
CA ALA A 407 -22.21 17.24 1.90
C ALA A 407 -22.25 17.61 0.41
N GLU A 408 -21.18 18.20 -0.10
CA GLU A 408 -21.03 18.56 -1.52
C GLU A 408 -21.02 17.32 -2.42
N MET A 409 -20.28 16.26 -2.03
CA MET A 409 -20.27 15.02 -2.78
C MET A 409 -21.65 14.34 -2.79
N THR A 410 -22.37 14.37 -1.67
CA THR A 410 -23.75 13.84 -1.60
C THR A 410 -24.66 14.57 -2.59
N LEU A 411 -24.59 15.90 -2.66
CA LEU A 411 -25.33 16.67 -3.65
C LEU A 411 -24.91 16.32 -5.09
N GLY A 412 -23.61 16.16 -5.34
CA GLY A 412 -23.08 15.70 -6.63
C GLY A 412 -23.63 14.35 -7.06
N MET A 413 -23.71 13.39 -6.13
CA MET A 413 -24.31 12.07 -6.36
C MET A 413 -25.80 12.16 -6.67
N ILE A 414 -26.55 12.97 -5.93
CA ILE A 414 -27.97 13.23 -6.19
C ILE A 414 -28.17 13.77 -7.62
N LEU A 415 -27.42 14.80 -8.00
CA LEU A 415 -27.53 15.40 -9.34
C LEU A 415 -27.11 14.43 -10.45
N SER A 416 -26.09 13.62 -10.21
CA SER A 416 -25.62 12.59 -11.14
C SER A 416 -26.69 11.54 -11.41
N LEU A 417 -27.34 11.03 -10.36
CA LEU A 417 -28.44 10.05 -10.47
C LEU A 417 -29.67 10.65 -11.16
N LEU A 418 -30.09 11.86 -10.78
CA LEU A 418 -31.27 12.51 -11.36
C LEU A 418 -31.18 12.71 -12.88
N ARG A 419 -29.95 12.75 -13.41
CA ARG A 419 -29.67 13.07 -14.81
C ARG A 419 -28.87 11.99 -15.55
N SER A 420 -28.70 10.81 -14.95
CA SER A 420 -27.91 9.69 -15.52
C SER A 420 -26.51 10.10 -16.00
N LEU A 421 -25.83 11.01 -15.29
CA LEU A 421 -24.57 11.60 -15.79
C LEU A 421 -23.48 10.57 -15.97
N ALA A 422 -23.28 9.68 -14.98
CA ALA A 422 -22.25 8.64 -15.05
C ALA A 422 -22.50 7.61 -16.18
N GLN A 423 -23.77 7.30 -16.46
CA GLN A 423 -24.15 6.40 -17.55
C GLN A 423 -23.92 7.06 -18.91
N ALA A 424 -24.31 8.34 -19.04
CA ALA A 424 -24.10 9.12 -20.25
C ALA A 424 -22.61 9.32 -20.58
N ASP A 425 -21.77 9.64 -19.58
CA ASP A 425 -20.32 9.77 -19.77
C ASP A 425 -19.70 8.46 -20.27
N ARG A 426 -20.02 7.34 -19.60
CA ARG A 426 -19.51 6.01 -19.99
C ARG A 426 -19.93 5.64 -21.41
N GLY A 427 -21.21 5.81 -21.73
CA GLY A 427 -21.73 5.57 -23.07
C GLY A 427 -21.01 6.42 -24.13
N MET A 428 -20.79 7.71 -23.88
CA MET A 428 -20.06 8.58 -24.80
C MET A 428 -18.63 8.12 -25.05
N ARG A 429 -17.92 7.63 -24.01
CA ARG A 429 -16.56 7.07 -24.15
C ARG A 429 -16.55 5.77 -24.95
N ASP A 430 -17.63 5.00 -24.87
CA ASP A 430 -17.85 3.77 -25.63
C ASP A 430 -18.43 4.02 -27.04
N GLY A 431 -18.55 5.28 -27.46
CA GLY A 431 -19.10 5.67 -28.77
C GLY A 431 -20.63 5.57 -28.87
N VAL A 432 -21.33 5.39 -27.75
CA VAL A 432 -22.79 5.34 -27.67
C VAL A 432 -23.36 6.75 -27.48
N TRP A 433 -24.09 7.23 -28.49
CA TRP A 433 -24.81 8.51 -28.42
C TRP A 433 -26.25 8.31 -27.96
N HIS A 434 -26.48 8.34 -26.64
CA HIS A 434 -27.81 8.18 -26.04
C HIS A 434 -28.17 9.35 -25.13
N ARG A 435 -29.43 9.81 -25.20
CA ARG A 435 -29.95 10.91 -24.37
C ARG A 435 -30.90 10.37 -23.31
N PHE A 436 -30.52 10.52 -22.05
CA PHE A 436 -31.35 10.14 -20.90
C PHE A 436 -32.31 11.27 -20.53
N LEU A 437 -33.57 10.91 -20.25
CA LEU A 437 -34.55 11.83 -19.67
C LEU A 437 -34.41 11.78 -18.14
N GLY A 438 -34.15 12.93 -17.52
CA GLY A 438 -33.95 13.05 -16.07
C GLY A 438 -34.98 13.94 -15.39
N ARG A 439 -34.83 14.13 -14.08
CA ARG A 439 -35.70 14.97 -13.24
C ARG A 439 -34.97 16.24 -12.78
N ARG A 440 -35.73 17.29 -12.47
CA ARG A 440 -35.23 18.53 -11.85
C ARG A 440 -35.37 18.45 -10.34
N LEU A 441 -34.29 18.73 -9.60
CA LEU A 441 -34.27 18.69 -8.13
C LEU A 441 -35.33 19.58 -7.46
N ALA A 442 -35.61 20.76 -8.02
CA ALA A 442 -36.58 21.73 -7.47
C ALA A 442 -38.02 21.18 -7.35
N GLU A 443 -38.39 20.18 -8.15
CA GLU A 443 -39.73 19.59 -8.13
C GLU A 443 -39.84 18.41 -7.15
N LEU A 444 -38.78 18.13 -6.39
CA LEU A 444 -38.63 16.91 -5.61
C LEU A 444 -38.64 17.19 -4.12
N THR A 445 -38.95 16.14 -3.36
CA THR A 445 -38.80 16.11 -1.92
C THR A 445 -37.55 15.30 -1.53
N VAL A 446 -36.64 15.94 -0.81
CA VAL A 446 -35.43 15.31 -0.25
C VAL A 446 -35.66 14.99 1.22
N GLY A 447 -35.55 13.71 1.55
CA GLY A 447 -35.59 13.17 2.90
C GLY A 447 -34.19 13.00 3.48
N VAL A 448 -33.87 13.76 4.53
CA VAL A 448 -32.56 13.76 5.20
C VAL A 448 -32.69 13.06 6.55
N ILE A 449 -32.07 11.88 6.70
CA ILE A 449 -32.05 11.14 7.97
C ILE A 449 -30.67 11.34 8.60
N GLY A 450 -30.64 12.09 9.71
CA GLY A 450 -29.43 12.60 10.34
C GLY A 450 -29.14 14.04 9.92
N VAL A 451 -29.38 14.98 10.83
CA VAL A 451 -29.21 16.44 10.64
C VAL A 451 -28.08 16.96 11.54
N GLY A 452 -26.99 16.19 11.58
CA GLY A 452 -25.71 16.60 12.15
C GLY A 452 -24.92 17.55 11.24
N ARG A 453 -23.59 17.54 11.36
CA ARG A 453 -22.70 18.42 10.58
C ARG A 453 -22.90 18.30 9.06
N VAL A 454 -22.86 17.05 8.56
CA VAL A 454 -23.04 16.74 7.12
C VAL A 454 -24.46 17.04 6.66
N GLY A 455 -25.47 16.56 7.38
CA GLY A 455 -26.88 16.79 7.04
C GLY A 455 -27.25 18.28 6.99
N LYS A 456 -26.80 19.08 7.97
CA LYS A 456 -26.96 20.55 7.92
C LYS A 456 -26.21 21.17 6.74
N GLY A 457 -25.01 20.70 6.43
CA GLY A 457 -24.26 21.11 5.23
C GLY A 457 -25.06 20.88 3.96
N LEU A 458 -25.56 19.65 3.77
CA LEU A 458 -26.36 19.30 2.60
C LEU A 458 -27.62 20.16 2.49
N ILE A 459 -28.37 20.31 3.58
CA ILE A 459 -29.60 21.13 3.60
C ILE A 459 -29.32 22.58 3.16
N ARG A 460 -28.17 23.16 3.56
CA ARG A 460 -27.76 24.50 3.11
C ARG A 460 -27.51 24.55 1.61
N HIS A 461 -26.84 23.56 1.03
CA HIS A 461 -26.63 23.51 -0.42
C HIS A 461 -27.94 23.30 -1.19
N LEU A 462 -28.88 22.51 -0.64
CA LEU A 462 -30.19 22.27 -1.24
C LEU A 462 -31.03 23.54 -1.35
N GLN A 463 -30.84 24.53 -0.46
CA GLN A 463 -31.61 25.79 -0.51
C GLN A 463 -31.53 26.49 -1.88
N GLY A 464 -30.38 26.40 -2.56
CA GLY A 464 -30.21 27.02 -3.89
C GLY A 464 -31.07 26.39 -4.99
N PHE A 465 -31.56 25.16 -4.78
CA PHE A 465 -32.46 24.45 -5.70
C PHE A 465 -33.92 24.50 -5.26
N ALA A 466 -34.18 24.89 -4.00
CA ALA A 466 -35.50 24.95 -3.38
C ALA A 466 -36.38 23.68 -3.52
N PRO A 467 -35.87 22.46 -3.27
CA PRO A 467 -36.72 21.28 -3.15
C PRO A 467 -37.54 21.32 -1.85
N GLY A 468 -38.56 20.46 -1.74
CA GLY A 468 -39.12 20.12 -0.43
C GLY A 468 -38.09 19.40 0.44
N ILE A 469 -38.02 19.68 1.74
CA ILE A 469 -37.07 19.02 2.65
C ILE A 469 -37.82 18.41 3.84
N LEU A 470 -37.79 17.09 3.92
CA LEU A 470 -38.21 16.32 5.07
C LEU A 470 -36.97 15.90 5.86
N ALA A 471 -37.01 15.98 7.19
CA ALA A 471 -35.86 15.60 8.00
C ALA A 471 -36.22 14.84 9.27
N ASN A 472 -35.32 13.96 9.69
CA ASN A 472 -35.41 13.21 10.93
C ASN A 472 -34.05 13.22 11.65
N ASP A 473 -34.07 13.46 12.95
CA ASP A 473 -32.90 13.37 13.85
C ASP A 473 -33.39 13.06 15.28
N LEU A 474 -32.51 12.53 16.13
CA LEU A 474 -32.80 12.29 17.55
C LEU A 474 -32.94 13.60 18.34
N SER A 475 -32.23 14.65 17.92
CA SER A 475 -32.24 15.96 18.56
C SER A 475 -32.55 17.06 17.53
N PRO A 476 -33.83 17.22 17.12
CA PRO A 476 -34.21 18.17 16.08
C PRO A 476 -33.90 19.62 16.47
N ASP A 477 -33.10 20.28 15.64
CA ASP A 477 -32.80 21.71 15.77
C ASP A 477 -33.89 22.53 15.05
N HIS A 478 -34.96 22.85 15.78
CA HIS A 478 -36.10 23.59 15.24
C HIS A 478 -35.73 25.00 14.73
N GLY A 479 -34.71 25.64 15.31
CA GLY A 479 -34.23 26.95 14.85
C GLY A 479 -33.57 26.85 13.47
N PHE A 480 -32.69 25.87 13.28
CA PHE A 480 -32.13 25.54 11.97
C PHE A 480 -33.24 25.15 10.98
N GLY A 481 -34.21 24.34 11.42
CA GLY A 481 -35.29 23.89 10.55
C GLY A 481 -36.16 25.04 10.02
N ALA A 482 -36.52 25.99 10.88
CA ALA A 482 -37.27 27.18 10.48
C ALA A 482 -36.49 28.06 9.50
N ALA A 483 -35.18 28.24 9.71
CA ALA A 483 -34.32 29.04 8.85
C ALA A 483 -34.07 28.45 7.46
N HIS A 484 -34.28 27.14 7.29
CA HIS A 484 -33.99 26.40 6.05
C HIS A 484 -35.21 25.65 5.49
N HIS A 485 -36.42 26.02 5.93
CA HIS A 485 -37.68 25.45 5.47
C HIS A 485 -37.73 23.90 5.55
N VAL A 486 -37.17 23.36 6.62
CA VAL A 486 -37.14 21.91 6.88
C VAL A 486 -38.38 21.50 7.65
N GLN A 487 -39.05 20.46 7.18
CA GLN A 487 -40.14 19.82 7.90
C GLN A 487 -39.62 18.59 8.67
N TRP A 488 -39.69 18.65 9.99
CA TRP A 488 -39.34 17.52 10.86
C TRP A 488 -40.45 16.47 10.86
N VAL A 489 -40.10 15.23 10.56
CA VAL A 489 -41.04 14.09 10.46
C VAL A 489 -40.38 12.80 10.94
N GLU A 490 -41.18 11.75 11.11
CA GLU A 490 -40.67 10.40 11.37
C GLU A 490 -40.03 9.78 10.11
N LYS A 491 -39.12 8.81 10.32
CA LYS A 491 -38.41 8.13 9.21
C LYS A 491 -39.37 7.45 8.25
N GLU A 492 -40.44 6.84 8.75
CA GLU A 492 -41.46 6.18 7.94
C GLU A 492 -42.16 7.15 6.99
N THR A 493 -42.35 8.40 7.39
CA THR A 493 -42.88 9.45 6.51
C THR A 493 -41.87 9.77 5.43
N ILE A 494 -40.58 9.90 5.77
CA ILE A 494 -39.51 10.11 4.79
C ILE A 494 -39.47 9.00 3.75
N TYR A 495 -39.50 7.73 4.18
CA TYR A 495 -39.45 6.61 3.23
C TYR A 495 -40.63 6.64 2.26
N LYS A 496 -41.85 6.97 2.72
CA LYS A 496 -43.05 7.00 1.87
C LYS A 496 -43.15 8.21 0.95
N GLU A 497 -42.72 9.38 1.41
CA GLU A 497 -43.04 10.66 0.77
C GLU A 497 -41.87 11.32 0.04
N ALA A 498 -40.62 10.97 0.38
CA ALA A 498 -39.46 11.55 -0.29
C ALA A 498 -39.22 10.90 -1.67
N ASP A 499 -38.73 11.70 -2.62
CA ASP A 499 -38.22 11.22 -3.91
C ASP A 499 -36.73 10.86 -3.82
N ILE A 500 -36.02 11.44 -2.85
CA ILE A 500 -34.59 11.23 -2.61
C ILE A 500 -34.42 11.01 -1.10
N ILE A 501 -33.85 9.88 -0.69
CA ILE A 501 -33.56 9.58 0.71
C ILE A 501 -32.05 9.51 0.89
N THR A 502 -31.51 10.26 1.86
CA THR A 502 -30.07 10.28 2.17
C THR A 502 -29.80 10.07 3.65
N LEU A 503 -28.77 9.27 3.95
CA LEU A 503 -28.34 8.95 5.32
C LEU A 503 -27.09 9.71 5.72
N HIS A 504 -27.10 10.31 6.92
CA HIS A 504 -25.97 11.03 7.53
C HIS A 504 -25.84 10.74 9.03
N LEU A 505 -25.92 9.45 9.40
CA LEU A 505 -25.86 8.97 10.77
C LEU A 505 -24.49 8.33 11.07
N PRO A 506 -24.08 8.22 12.35
CA PRO A 506 -23.01 7.31 12.74
C PRO A 506 -23.50 5.85 12.71
N LEU A 507 -22.59 4.89 12.49
CA LEU A 507 -22.91 3.47 12.67
C LEU A 507 -22.85 3.12 14.16
N THR A 508 -24.00 2.74 14.71
CA THR A 508 -24.20 2.26 16.08
C THR A 508 -25.10 1.03 16.05
N PRO A 509 -25.29 0.32 17.17
CA PRO A 509 -26.25 -0.78 17.23
C PRO A 509 -27.69 -0.38 16.85
N LEU A 510 -28.08 0.89 17.08
CA LEU A 510 -29.39 1.42 16.71
C LEU A 510 -29.55 1.77 15.23
N THR A 511 -28.44 2.02 14.51
CA THR A 511 -28.45 2.40 13.08
C THR A 511 -27.93 1.30 12.16
N ARG A 512 -27.44 0.20 12.73
CA ARG A 512 -27.09 -1.01 11.99
C ARG A 512 -28.35 -1.60 11.36
N ASN A 513 -28.29 -1.90 10.07
CA ASN A 513 -29.44 -2.39 9.29
C ASN A 513 -30.68 -1.50 9.44
N LEU A 514 -30.49 -0.17 9.53
CA LEU A 514 -31.57 0.80 9.59
C LEU A 514 -32.50 0.72 8.37
N VAL A 515 -31.94 0.43 7.19
CA VAL A 515 -32.69 0.30 5.94
C VAL A 515 -32.62 -1.17 5.51
N THR A 516 -33.69 -1.91 5.80
CA THR A 516 -33.85 -3.30 5.37
C THR A 516 -34.80 -3.39 4.19
N LYS A 517 -35.12 -4.62 3.76
CA LYS A 517 -36.22 -4.88 2.82
C LYS A 517 -37.49 -4.09 3.15
N ARG A 518 -37.88 -4.03 4.42
CA ARG A 518 -39.11 -3.36 4.86
C ARG A 518 -39.09 -1.88 4.49
N GLU A 519 -38.01 -1.17 4.80
CA GLU A 519 -37.88 0.26 4.55
C GLU A 519 -37.75 0.52 3.04
N LEU A 520 -37.01 -0.31 2.31
CA LEU A 520 -36.92 -0.24 0.84
C LEU A 520 -38.29 -0.45 0.18
N ASP A 521 -39.13 -1.34 0.71
CA ASP A 521 -40.49 -1.59 0.23
C ASP A 521 -41.45 -0.41 0.51
N MET A 522 -41.14 0.46 1.48
CA MET A 522 -41.93 1.68 1.75
C MET A 522 -41.62 2.82 0.78
N MET A 523 -40.46 2.76 0.10
CA MET A 523 -40.03 3.81 -0.81
C MET A 523 -40.89 3.88 -2.06
N LYS A 524 -40.97 5.09 -2.64
CA LYS A 524 -41.60 5.26 -3.95
C LYS A 524 -40.84 4.42 -5.01
N PRO A 525 -41.54 3.86 -6.00
CA PRO A 525 -40.88 3.10 -7.08
C PRO A 525 -39.80 3.90 -7.83
N ASP A 526 -39.96 5.21 -7.90
CA ASP A 526 -39.06 6.14 -8.58
C ASP A 526 -38.12 6.89 -7.62
N ALA A 527 -38.00 6.44 -6.37
CA ALA A 527 -37.12 7.04 -5.38
C ALA A 527 -35.63 6.77 -5.66
N LEU A 528 -34.78 7.70 -5.22
CA LEU A 528 -33.33 7.56 -5.18
C LEU A 528 -32.86 7.37 -3.73
N PHE A 529 -31.96 6.42 -3.50
CA PHE A 529 -31.38 6.17 -2.18
C PHE A 529 -29.89 6.49 -2.14
N ILE A 530 -29.45 7.28 -1.16
CA ILE A 530 -28.05 7.72 -1.04
C ILE A 530 -27.50 7.37 0.35
N ASN A 531 -26.32 6.75 0.37
CA ASN A 531 -25.57 6.50 1.59
C ASN A 531 -24.12 6.96 1.46
N THR A 532 -23.82 8.12 2.05
CA THR A 532 -22.46 8.65 2.25
C THR A 532 -22.06 8.65 3.74
N SER A 533 -22.78 7.85 4.55
CA SER A 533 -22.59 7.75 5.99
C SER A 533 -21.69 6.57 6.34
N ARG A 534 -22.25 5.37 6.60
CA ARG A 534 -21.47 4.15 6.84
C ARG A 534 -22.07 2.93 6.13
N GLY A 535 -21.19 1.99 5.81
CA GLY A 535 -21.57 0.63 5.46
C GLY A 535 -22.32 -0.08 6.58
N GLY A 536 -23.14 -1.07 6.25
CA GLY A 536 -23.92 -1.83 7.23
C GLY A 536 -25.13 -1.08 7.83
N MET A 537 -25.46 0.12 7.35
CA MET A 537 -26.75 0.77 7.65
C MET A 537 -27.87 0.30 6.72
N VAL A 538 -27.52 -0.10 5.50
CA VAL A 538 -28.45 -0.65 4.52
C VAL A 538 -28.11 -2.11 4.30
N ASP A 539 -29.14 -2.94 4.16
CA ASP A 539 -28.97 -4.29 3.62
C ASP A 539 -28.65 -4.20 2.13
N GLU A 540 -27.37 -4.37 1.79
CA GLU A 540 -26.85 -4.22 0.42
C GLU A 540 -27.42 -5.27 -0.54
N HIS A 541 -27.78 -6.46 -0.04
CA HIS A 541 -28.40 -7.50 -0.85
C HIS A 541 -29.83 -7.10 -1.21
N GLU A 542 -30.63 -6.69 -0.21
CA GLU A 542 -32.00 -6.23 -0.44
C GLU A 542 -32.06 -4.98 -1.31
N LEU A 543 -31.08 -4.07 -1.16
CA LEU A 543 -30.94 -2.90 -2.05
C LEU A 543 -30.66 -3.34 -3.49
N ALA A 544 -29.74 -4.28 -3.70
CA ALA A 544 -29.45 -4.81 -5.03
C ALA A 544 -30.69 -5.46 -5.66
N GLN A 545 -31.48 -6.21 -4.89
CA GLN A 545 -32.73 -6.80 -5.36
C GLN A 545 -33.78 -5.73 -5.71
N ALA A 546 -33.94 -4.71 -4.87
CA ALA A 546 -34.87 -3.61 -5.13
C ALA A 546 -34.53 -2.87 -6.45
N LEU A 547 -33.25 -2.61 -6.69
CA LEU A 547 -32.77 -1.98 -7.93
C LEU A 547 -32.98 -2.88 -9.16
N LYS A 548 -32.60 -4.16 -9.09
CA LYS A 548 -32.78 -5.14 -10.18
C LYS A 548 -34.25 -5.33 -10.56
N GLN A 549 -35.14 -5.24 -9.58
CA GLN A 549 -36.59 -5.36 -9.78
C GLN A 549 -37.25 -4.04 -10.23
N GLY A 550 -36.49 -2.95 -10.38
CA GLY A 550 -37.01 -1.65 -10.76
C GLY A 550 -37.94 -1.02 -9.71
N ARG A 551 -37.79 -1.40 -8.43
CA ARG A 551 -38.54 -0.82 -7.30
C ARG A 551 -37.92 0.46 -6.77
N LEU A 552 -36.73 0.80 -7.24
CA LEU A 552 -36.05 2.07 -7.00
C LEU A 552 -35.49 2.56 -8.33
N ALA A 553 -35.54 3.88 -8.55
CA ALA A 553 -34.97 4.49 -9.75
C ALA A 553 -33.43 4.42 -9.76
N GLY A 554 -32.80 4.40 -8.59
CA GLY A 554 -31.35 4.29 -8.48
C GLY A 554 -30.85 4.44 -7.05
N ALA A 555 -29.56 4.19 -6.86
CA ALA A 555 -28.90 4.42 -5.59
C ALA A 555 -27.48 4.96 -5.75
N ALA A 556 -26.95 5.64 -4.73
CA ALA A 556 -25.54 6.03 -4.65
C ALA A 556 -24.95 5.63 -3.31
N LEU A 557 -23.81 4.93 -3.33
CA LEU A 557 -23.10 4.50 -2.12
C LEU A 557 -21.63 4.91 -2.22
N ASP A 558 -21.15 5.60 -1.19
CA ASP A 558 -19.72 5.81 -0.97
C ASP A 558 -19.12 4.78 0.00
N VAL A 559 -19.96 4.09 0.76
CA VAL A 559 -19.55 3.29 1.93
C VAL A 559 -20.21 1.93 1.92
N PHE A 560 -19.49 0.91 2.39
CA PHE A 560 -19.91 -0.50 2.28
C PHE A 560 -19.64 -1.31 3.54
N GLY A 561 -20.45 -2.34 3.78
CA GLY A 561 -20.28 -3.25 4.92
C GLY A 561 -18.93 -3.97 4.89
N GLN A 562 -18.44 -4.26 3.68
CA GLN A 562 -17.09 -4.75 3.41
C GLN A 562 -16.37 -3.81 2.44
N GLU A 563 -15.20 -3.32 2.86
CA GLU A 563 -14.37 -2.42 2.07
C GLU A 563 -12.94 -2.99 1.96
N PRO A 564 -12.39 -3.17 0.74
CA PRO A 564 -12.95 -2.84 -0.58
C PRO A 564 -14.20 -3.65 -0.95
N TYR A 565 -15.11 -3.01 -1.70
CA TYR A 565 -16.39 -3.62 -2.08
C TYR A 565 -16.30 -4.39 -3.40
N SER A 566 -16.92 -5.57 -3.42
CA SER A 566 -17.00 -6.46 -4.61
C SER A 566 -18.36 -7.16 -4.74
N GLY A 567 -19.37 -6.67 -4.02
CA GLY A 567 -20.71 -7.26 -3.99
C GLY A 567 -21.57 -6.94 -5.21
N GLU A 568 -22.82 -7.40 -5.20
CA GLU A 568 -23.73 -7.37 -6.36
C GLU A 568 -24.05 -5.98 -6.93
N LEU A 569 -23.92 -4.91 -6.12
CA LEU A 569 -24.26 -3.56 -6.58
C LEU A 569 -23.37 -3.10 -7.75
N VAL A 570 -22.16 -3.67 -7.90
CA VAL A 570 -21.22 -3.30 -8.99
C VAL A 570 -21.75 -3.62 -10.38
N THR A 571 -22.72 -4.53 -10.48
CA THR A 571 -23.31 -4.94 -11.77
C THR A 571 -24.55 -4.12 -12.15
N ILE A 572 -24.95 -3.16 -11.34
CA ILE A 572 -26.22 -2.43 -11.48
C ILE A 572 -25.95 -1.05 -12.05
N GLU A 573 -26.39 -0.79 -13.28
CA GLU A 573 -26.06 0.46 -14.00
C GLU A 573 -26.61 1.72 -13.32
N ASN A 574 -27.78 1.65 -12.69
CA ASN A 574 -28.39 2.75 -11.93
C ASN A 574 -27.94 2.80 -10.47
N CYS A 575 -26.78 2.21 -10.16
CA CYS A 575 -26.11 2.31 -8.87
C CYS A 575 -24.76 3.03 -9.03
N LEU A 576 -24.63 4.22 -8.45
CA LEU A 576 -23.39 4.98 -8.43
C LEU A 576 -22.55 4.57 -7.22
N LEU A 577 -21.34 4.07 -7.44
CA LEU A 577 -20.46 3.58 -6.39
C LEU A 577 -19.16 4.38 -6.36
N THR A 578 -18.73 4.82 -5.18
CA THR A 578 -17.43 5.47 -4.95
C THR A 578 -16.70 4.79 -3.79
N CYS A 579 -15.38 4.96 -3.70
CA CYS A 579 -14.52 4.14 -2.85
C CYS A 579 -14.24 4.75 -1.46
N HIS A 580 -15.28 5.10 -0.71
CA HIS A 580 -15.20 5.73 0.62
C HIS A 580 -14.35 7.00 0.59
N MET A 581 -14.70 7.89 -0.34
CA MET A 581 -13.93 9.08 -0.67
C MET A 581 -14.63 10.39 -0.33
N GLY A 582 -15.71 10.38 0.45
CA GLY A 582 -16.46 11.59 0.77
C GLY A 582 -15.67 12.73 1.40
N SER A 583 -14.60 12.43 2.14
CA SER A 583 -13.70 13.45 2.70
C SER A 583 -12.46 13.72 1.83
N MET A 584 -12.36 13.14 0.64
CA MET A 584 -11.19 13.27 -0.26
C MET A 584 -11.21 14.57 -1.08
N ALA A 585 -11.50 15.69 -0.42
CA ALA A 585 -11.28 17.03 -0.97
C ALA A 585 -9.93 17.57 -0.47
N ARG A 586 -9.23 18.35 -1.31
CA ARG A 586 -7.84 18.77 -1.06
C ARG A 586 -7.68 19.55 0.25
N ASP A 587 -8.51 20.57 0.44
CA ASP A 587 -8.55 21.42 1.62
C ASP A 587 -8.98 20.65 2.88
N CYS A 588 -10.02 19.84 2.75
CA CYS A 588 -10.53 18.98 3.79
C CYS A 588 -9.45 18.01 4.31
N ARG A 589 -8.76 17.32 3.39
CA ARG A 589 -7.71 16.36 3.73
C ARG A 589 -6.57 17.01 4.49
N VAL A 590 -6.08 18.14 3.99
CA VAL A 590 -5.01 18.92 4.64
C VAL A 590 -5.42 19.34 6.05
N GLN A 591 -6.66 19.80 6.24
CA GLN A 591 -7.14 20.23 7.54
C GLN A 591 -7.25 19.07 8.54
N MET A 592 -7.77 17.91 8.11
CA MET A 592 -7.85 16.72 8.99
C MET A 592 -6.47 16.23 9.41
N GLU A 593 -5.53 16.13 8.48
CA GLU A 593 -4.16 15.68 8.78
C GLU A 593 -3.47 16.65 9.75
N LEU A 594 -3.62 17.95 9.51
CA LEU A 594 -3.04 18.98 10.38
C LEU A 594 -3.62 18.92 11.79
N GLN A 595 -4.96 18.87 11.92
CA GLN A 595 -5.63 18.80 13.22
C GLN A 595 -5.24 17.54 14.00
N ALA A 596 -5.16 16.38 13.34
CA ALA A 596 -4.77 15.14 13.98
C ALA A 596 -3.31 15.15 14.45
N THR A 597 -2.39 15.70 13.64
CA THR A 597 -1.00 15.95 14.05
C THR A 597 -0.92 16.91 15.22
N GLU A 598 -1.68 18.01 15.21
CA GLU A 598 -1.63 18.98 16.30
C GLU A 598 -2.04 18.35 17.64
N GLU A 599 -3.03 17.46 17.66
CA GLU A 599 -3.38 16.69 18.86
C GLU A 599 -2.24 15.77 19.30
N ALA A 600 -1.57 15.08 18.36
CA ALA A 600 -0.40 14.27 18.65
C ALA A 600 0.74 15.11 19.26
N VAL A 601 1.02 16.28 18.69
CA VAL A 601 2.06 17.20 19.20
C VAL A 601 1.68 17.76 20.58
N ARG A 602 0.42 18.15 20.78
CA ARG A 602 -0.09 18.58 22.10
C ARG A 602 0.13 17.50 23.14
N PHE A 603 -0.21 16.25 22.80
CA PHE A 603 0.03 15.10 23.68
C PHE A 603 1.51 14.93 24.05
N PHE A 604 2.43 14.95 23.07
CA PHE A 604 3.86 14.81 23.35
C PHE A 604 4.46 15.97 24.16
N LYS A 605 3.84 17.16 24.12
CA LYS A 605 4.22 18.33 24.92
C LYS A 605 3.56 18.35 26.31
N GLY A 606 2.62 17.46 26.60
CA GLY A 606 1.83 17.48 27.83
C GLY A 606 0.81 18.62 27.86
N GLU A 607 0.41 19.13 26.70
CA GLU A 607 -0.62 20.17 26.56
C GLU A 607 -2.03 19.56 26.50
N PRO A 608 -3.07 20.28 26.94
CA PRO A 608 -4.44 19.81 26.84
C PRO A 608 -4.87 19.57 25.39
N LEU A 609 -5.44 18.39 25.13
CA LEU A 609 -6.05 18.02 23.85
C LEU A 609 -7.32 18.85 23.60
N ARG A 610 -7.54 19.25 22.35
CA ARG A 610 -8.68 20.10 21.95
C ARG A 610 -9.80 19.34 21.27
N LEU A 611 -9.48 18.19 20.70
CA LEU A 611 -10.38 17.42 19.85
C LEU A 611 -10.65 16.02 20.43
N LEU A 612 -10.69 15.92 21.75
CA LEU A 612 -11.06 14.67 22.44
C LEU A 612 -12.46 14.21 22.01
N VAL A 613 -12.61 12.90 21.86
CA VAL A 613 -13.92 12.28 21.67
C VAL A 613 -14.77 12.56 22.93
N PRO A 614 -15.97 13.16 22.79
CA PRO A 614 -16.85 13.45 23.93
C PRO A 614 -17.43 12.16 24.52
N ASN A 615 -17.81 12.18 25.81
CA ASN A 615 -18.30 10.99 26.52
C ASN A 615 -19.53 10.36 25.85
N ASP A 616 -20.43 11.16 25.29
CA ASP A 616 -21.65 10.73 24.62
C ASP A 616 -21.36 9.73 23.47
N GLU A 617 -20.23 9.88 22.77
CA GLU A 617 -19.81 8.94 21.71
C GLU A 617 -19.42 7.56 22.28
N TYR A 618 -18.89 7.50 23.50
CA TYR A 618 -18.62 6.23 24.16
C TYR A 618 -19.92 5.56 24.62
N GLU A 619 -20.86 6.33 25.15
CA GLU A 619 -22.15 5.84 25.64
C GLU A 619 -23.01 5.29 24.48
N MET A 620 -23.09 6.01 23.36
CA MET A 620 -23.81 5.58 22.15
C MET A 620 -23.31 4.26 21.56
N ARG A 621 -22.11 3.81 21.92
CA ARG A 621 -21.49 2.56 21.43
C ARG A 621 -21.43 1.45 22.47
N ALA A 622 -21.84 1.72 23.71
CA ALA A 622 -21.87 0.74 24.79
C ALA A 622 -23.16 -0.11 24.82
N THR A 623 -24.22 0.40 24.19
CA THR A 623 -25.51 -0.25 23.93
C THR A 623 -25.56 -0.76 22.51
#